data_AF-A0A2R6CBB5-F1
#
_entry.id   AF-A0A2R6CBB5-F1
#
_cell.length_a   1.000
_cell.length_b   1.000
_cell.length_c   1.000
_cell.angle_alpha   90.00
_cell.angle_beta   90.00
_cell.angle_gamma   90.00
#
_symmetry.space_group_name_H-M   'P 1'
#
loop_
_entity.id
_entity.type
_entity.pdbx_description
1 polymer ?
#
loop_
_entity_poly.entity_id
_entity_poly.type
_entity_poly.pdbx_seq_one_letter_code
_entity_poly.pdbx_strand_id
1 'polypeptide(L)' 'MVLKPGYQPSQELAAQIHDHVQSLLMRHKAPRIIQFVPELPKTISGKIRRNVLRQEEEERRGKGESAQQEYFFR' A
#
# COMPACT_ATOMS: atom_id res chain seq x y z
N MET A 1 -0.61 2.90 -0.19
CA MET A 1 -0.81 3.86 0.91
C MET A 1 -0.26 5.21 0.47
N VAL A 2 -0.89 6.31 0.87
CA VAL A 2 -0.41 7.67 0.57
C VAL A 2 0.16 8.27 1.84
N LEU A 3 1.38 8.79 1.75
CA LEU A 3 2.06 9.44 2.87
C LEU A 3 1.64 10.90 3.01
N LYS A 4 1.74 11.43 4.23
CA LYS A 4 1.60 12.88 4.44
C LYS A 4 2.80 13.61 3.83
N PRO A 5 2.65 14.88 3.43
CA PRO A 5 3.77 15.70 3.00
C PRO A 5 4.90 15.70 4.03
N GLY A 6 6.15 15.58 3.57
CA GLY A 6 7.34 15.54 4.43
C GLY A 6 7.80 14.14 4.86
N TYR A 7 7.02 13.08 4.58
CA TYR A 7 7.44 11.70 4.83
C TYR A 7 7.94 11.05 3.56
N GLN A 8 9.04 10.31 3.67
CA GLN A 8 9.58 9.50 2.58
C GLN A 8 9.25 8.02 2.78
N PRO A 9 8.91 7.30 1.71
CA PRO A 9 8.68 5.86 1.75
C PRO A 9 10.02 5.16 2.05
N SER A 10 10.04 4.36 3.10
CA SER A 10 11.21 3.57 3.49
C SER A 10 10.80 2.22 4.06
N GLN A 11 11.75 1.28 4.07
CA GLN A 11 11.54 -0.03 4.67
C GLN A 11 11.27 0.06 6.17
N GLU A 12 11.99 0.96 6.87
CA GLU A 12 11.78 1.22 8.29
C GLU A 12 10.37 1.75 8.56
N LEU A 13 9.87 2.68 7.74
CA LEU A 13 8.52 3.22 7.89
C LEU A 13 7.46 2.14 7.63
N ALA A 14 7.65 1.30 6.61
CA ALA A 14 6.75 0.19 6.33
C ALA A 14 6.72 -0.81 7.50
N ALA A 15 7.88 -1.14 8.09
CA ALA A 15 7.98 -2.04 9.24
C ALA A 15 7.30 -1.46 10.48
N GLN A 16 7.52 -0.17 10.78
CA GLN A 16 6.84 0.51 11.88
C GLN A 16 5.31 0.48 11.73
N ILE A 17 4.80 0.70 10.52
CA ILE A 17 3.35 0.61 10.24
C ILE A 17 2.86 -0.82 10.42
N HIS A 18 3.58 -1.82 9.89
CA HIS A 18 3.21 -3.22 10.03
C HIS A 18 3.15 -3.65 11.51
N ASP A 19 4.18 -3.34 12.29
CA ASP A 19 4.27 -3.68 13.71
C ASP A 19 3.20 -2.97 14.52
N HIS A 20 2.91 -1.71 14.21
CA HIS A 20 1.79 -1.00 14.81
C HIS A 20 0.45 -1.71 14.54
N VAL A 21 0.19 -2.13 13.30
CA VAL A 21 -1.04 -2.85 12.97
C VAL A 21 -1.10 -4.22 13.63
N GLN A 22 0.02 -4.93 13.71
CA GLN A 22 0.12 -6.22 14.40
C GLN A 22 -0.04 -6.09 15.93
N SER A 23 0.29 -4.93 16.51
CA SER A 23 0.02 -4.67 17.93
C SER A 23 -1.47 -4.47 18.23
N LEU A 24 -2.23 -3.98 17.24
CA LEU A 24 -3.67 -3.70 17.36
C LEU A 24 -4.56 -4.86 16.90
N LEU A 25 -4.09 -5.65 15.94
CA LEU A 25 -4.82 -6.72 15.29
C LEU A 25 -4.06 -8.04 15.37
N MET A 26 -4.77 -9.15 15.24
CA MET A 26 -4.14 -10.47 15.16
C MET A 26 -3.22 -10.56 13.93
N ARG A 27 -2.09 -11.29 14.07
CA ARG A 27 -1.04 -11.44 13.04
C ARG A 27 -1.57 -11.75 11.64
N HIS A 28 -2.60 -12.57 11.51
CA HIS A 28 -3.15 -12.95 10.19
C HIS A 28 -3.95 -11.84 9.49
N LYS A 29 -4.35 -10.79 10.22
CA LYS A 29 -5.05 -9.60 9.68
C LYS A 29 -4.08 -8.47 9.32
N ALA A 30 -2.83 -8.56 9.74
CA ALA A 30 -1.82 -7.57 9.38
C ALA A 30 -1.57 -7.59 7.85
N PRO A 31 -1.28 -6.42 7.25
CA PRO A 31 -1.04 -6.33 5.82
C PRO A 31 0.26 -7.05 5.46
N ARG A 32 0.16 -8.04 4.57
CA ARG A 32 1.33 -8.78 4.06
C ARG A 32 2.17 -7.97 3.07
N ILE A 33 1.55 -6.97 2.46
CA ILE A 33 2.18 -6.13 1.44
C ILE A 33 1.80 -4.69 1.75
N ILE A 34 2.81 -3.82 1.82
CA ILE A 34 2.64 -2.38 1.95
C ILE A 34 3.31 -1.74 0.75
N GLN A 35 2.53 -1.04 -0.06
CA GLN A 35 3.02 -0.27 -1.20
C GLN A 35 2.75 1.20 -0.92
N PHE A 36 3.74 2.08 -1.09
CA PHE A 36 3.52 3.52 -1.07
C PHE A 36 3.30 4.04 -2.48
N VAL A 37 2.28 4.88 -2.63
CA VAL A 37 1.90 5.50 -3.90
C VAL A 37 1.73 7.00 -3.68
N PRO A 38 2.06 7.84 -4.68
CA PRO A 38 1.90 9.28 -4.57
C PRO A 38 0.43 9.68 -4.40
N GLU A 39 -0.47 8.95 -5.05
CA GLU A 39 -1.91 9.19 -4.94
C GLU A 39 -2.72 7.89 -5.08
N LEU A 40 -3.99 7.96 -4.67
CA LEU A 40 -4.94 6.87 -4.85
C LEU A 40 -6.01 7.31 -5.85
N PRO A 41 -6.49 6.40 -6.72
CA PRO A 41 -7.58 6.71 -7.62
C PRO A 41 -8.83 7.03 -6.80
N LYS A 42 -9.30 8.27 -6.93
CA LYS A 42 -10.47 8.79 -6.20
C LYS A 42 -11.52 9.31 -7.18
N THR A 43 -12.78 9.31 -6.75
CA THR A 43 -13.86 10.01 -7.46
C THR A 43 -13.77 11.52 -7.22
N ILE A 44 -14.57 12.30 -7.95
CA ILE A 44 -14.72 13.75 -7.76
C ILE A 44 -15.14 14.08 -6.31
N SER A 45 -15.92 13.20 -5.69
CA SER A 45 -16.32 13.29 -4.28
C SER A 45 -15.23 12.80 -3.29
N GLY A 46 -14.07 12.38 -3.76
CA GLY A 46 -12.95 11.90 -2.94
C GLY A 46 -13.02 10.43 -2.50
N LYS A 47 -14.03 9.67 -2.94
CA LYS A 47 -14.16 8.23 -2.59
C LYS A 47 -13.12 7.41 -3.35
N ILE A 48 -12.41 6.53 -2.64
CA ILE A 48 -11.40 5.64 -3.25
C ILE A 48 -12.08 4.65 -4.20
N ARG A 49 -11.60 4.57 -5.44
CA ARG A 49 -12.10 3.65 -6.48
C ARG A 49 -11.34 2.33 -6.40
N ARG A 50 -11.78 1.45 -5.50
CA ARG A 50 -11.14 0.14 -5.27
C ARG A 50 -11.14 -0.78 -6.49
N ASN A 51 -12.11 -0.64 -7.40
CA ASN A 51 -12.17 -1.43 -8.63
C ASN A 51 -11.01 -1.08 -9.58
N VAL A 52 -10.77 0.21 -9.80
CA VAL A 52 -9.65 0.71 -10.61
C VAL A 52 -8.33 0.28 -9.99
N LEU A 53 -8.18 0.44 -8.68
CA LEU A 53 -6.95 0.03 -7.97
C LEU A 53 -6.65 -1.47 -8.14
N ARG A 54 -7.66 -2.35 -8.13
CA ARG A 54 -7.45 -3.79 -8.37
C ARG A 54 -7.05 -4.06 -9.82
N GLN A 55 -7.72 -3.42 -10.78
CA GLN A 55 -7.40 -3.58 -12.19
C GLN A 55 -5.97 -3.13 -12.51
N GLU A 56 -5.55 -1.98 -11.98
CA GLU A 56 -4.18 -1.45 -12.16
C GLU A 56 -3.12 -2.41 -11.59
N GLU A 57 -3.40 -3.06 -10.46
CA GLU A 57 -2.50 -4.04 -9.86
C GLU A 57 -2.47 -5.36 -10.65
N GLU A 58 -3.61 -5.82 -11.17
CA GLU A 58 -3.70 -7.01 -12.03
C GLU A 58 -2.94 -6.80 -13.36
N GLU A 59 -3.15 -5.66 -14.01
CA GLU A 59 -2.46 -5.30 -15.25
C GLU A 59 -0.94 -5.17 -15.04
N ARG A 60 -0.51 -4.58 -13.91
CA ARG A 60 0.91 -4.45 -13.57
C ARG A 60 1.56 -5.81 -13.31
N ARG A 61 0.89 -6.68 -12.55
CA ARG A 61 1.35 -8.06 -12.32
C ARG A 61 1.41 -8.86 -13.61
N GLY A 62 0.46 -8.66 -14.52
CA GLY A 62 0.47 -9.28 -15.86
C GLY A 62 1.64 -8.84 -16.74
N LYS A 63 2.16 -7.62 -16.55
CA LYS A 63 3.33 -7.08 -17.27
C LYS A 63 4.67 -7.46 -16.63
N GLY A 64 4.67 -8.11 -15.46
CA GLY A 64 5.89 -8.47 -14.73
C GLY A 64 6.64 -7.26 -14.15
N GLU A 65 5.99 -6.12 -14.05
CA GLU A 65 6.59 -4.90 -13.52
C GLU A 65 6.61 -4.96 -11.98
N SER A 66 7.79 -4.79 -11.38
CA SER A 66 7.91 -4.64 -9.94
C SER A 66 7.42 -3.25 -9.53
N ALA A 67 6.44 -3.19 -8.62
CA ALA A 67 5.93 -1.92 -8.13
C ALA A 67 7.02 -1.15 -7.37
N GLN A 68 7.13 0.16 -7.65
CA GLN A 68 8.00 1.03 -6.88
C GLN A 68 7.50 1.07 -5.42
N GLN A 69 8.44 0.94 -4.47
CA GLN A 69 8.17 1.06 -3.02
C GLN A 69 7.16 0.03 -2.48
N GLU A 70 7.24 -1.21 -2.97
CA GLU A 70 6.52 -2.35 -2.44
C GLU A 70 7.36 -3.10 -1.39
N TYR A 71 6.79 -3.30 -0.20
CA TYR A 71 7.42 -3.94 0.94
C TYR A 71 6.61 -5.16 1.37
N PHE A 72 7.28 -6.29 1.51
CA PHE A 72 6.66 -7.58 1.83
C PHE A 72 6.91 -7.97 3.29
N PHE A 73 5.86 -8.42 3.96
CA PHE A 73 5.85 -8.87 5.35
C PHE A 73 5.29 -10.29 5.44
N ARG A 74 5.93 -11.16 6.23
CA ARG A 74 5.65 -12.60 6.35
C ARG A 74 5.01 -12.98 7.69
#